data_AF-W8B3L9-F1
#
_entry.id   AF-W8B3L9-F1
#
_cell.length_a   1.000
_cell.length_b   1.000
_cell.length_c   1.000
_cell.angle_alpha   90.00
_cell.angle_beta   90.00
_cell.angle_gamma   90.00
#
_symmetry.space_group_name_H-M   'P 1'
#
loop_
_entity.id
_entity.type
_entity.pdbx_description
1 polymer ?
#
loop_
_entity_poly.entity_id
_entity_poly.type
_entity_poly.pdbx_seq_one_letter_code
_entity_poly.pdbx_strand_id
1 'polypeptide(L)'
;MVAIGIDLGTTYARVAVFQYGKVEIIPNEQGNRATPCFVAYTDSERLIGDAAKNQAAMNPKNTVFNIKRLIGRNCYDEKMFQDVKDWSAFDAAVVCARVKFDLDLKDEEKLLISPEEISSLVLIKMKEAAEAYLGTTVKDAVITVPAYFKDVQRQATKDAGAI
;
A
#
# COMPACT_ATOMS: atom_id res chain seq x y z
N MET A 1 6.22 25.05 4.80
CA MET A 1 5.39 23.84 4.68
C MET A 1 5.82 23.15 3.40
N VAL A 2 6.28 21.90 3.48
CA VAL A 2 6.69 21.13 2.32
C VAL A 2 5.57 20.15 2.00
N ALA A 3 5.12 20.14 0.76
CA ALA A 3 4.18 19.15 0.25
C ALA A 3 4.91 18.16 -0.65
N ILE A 4 4.50 16.90 -0.61
CA ILE A 4 5.05 15.83 -1.46
C ILE A 4 4.01 15.35 -2.48
N GLY A 5 4.49 14.88 -3.63
CA GLY A 5 3.68 14.15 -4.60
C GLY A 5 3.92 12.65 -4.44
N ILE A 6 2.86 11.87 -4.26
CA ILE A 6 2.94 10.42 -4.15
C ILE A 6 2.19 9.79 -5.32
N ASP A 7 2.93 9.04 -6.14
CA ASP A 7 2.34 8.11 -7.08
C ASP A 7 2.08 6.78 -6.37
N LEU A 8 0.83 6.53 -5.96
CA LEU A 8 0.45 5.26 -5.35
C LEU A 8 0.13 4.25 -6.46
N GLY A 9 1.11 3.56 -7.04
CA GLY A 9 0.82 2.62 -8.13
C GLY A 9 0.19 1.30 -7.65
N THR A 10 -0.24 0.46 -8.59
CA THR A 10 -0.71 -0.90 -8.27
C THR A 10 0.42 -1.82 -7.81
N THR A 11 1.60 -1.70 -8.45
CA THR A 11 2.75 -2.57 -8.21
C THR A 11 3.90 -1.84 -7.52
N TYR A 12 4.09 -0.55 -7.80
CA TYR A 12 5.14 0.26 -7.19
C TYR A 12 4.60 1.64 -6.86
N ALA A 13 5.00 2.19 -5.71
CA ALA A 13 4.79 3.56 -5.34
C ALA A 13 6.07 4.38 -5.53
N ARG A 14 5.90 5.68 -5.74
CA ARG A 14 6.99 6.66 -5.82
C ARG A 14 6.62 7.92 -5.06
N VAL A 15 7.62 8.57 -4.48
CA VAL A 15 7.45 9.86 -3.82
C VAL A 15 8.40 10.88 -4.41
N ALA A 16 7.91 12.11 -4.59
CA ALA A 16 8.64 13.21 -5.17
C ALA A 16 8.39 14.49 -4.38
N VAL A 17 9.35 15.41 -4.43
CA VAL A 17 9.23 16.76 -3.89
C VAL A 17 9.61 17.78 -4.96
N PHE A 18 8.92 18.92 -4.98
CA PHE A 18 9.33 20.07 -5.78
C PHE A 18 10.06 21.07 -4.89
N GLN A 19 11.35 21.24 -5.11
CA GLN A 19 12.19 22.18 -4.35
C GLN A 19 13.27 22.78 -5.24
N TYR A 20 13.67 24.01 -4.95
CA TYR A 20 14.71 24.73 -5.70
C TYR A 20 14.45 24.77 -7.23
N GLY A 21 13.17 24.90 -7.62
CA GLY A 21 12.77 25.02 -9.02
C GLY A 21 12.78 23.73 -9.83
N LYS A 22 12.96 22.56 -9.20
CA LYS A 22 12.98 21.25 -9.88
C LYS A 22 12.24 20.18 -9.08
N VAL A 23 11.85 19.11 -9.77
CA VAL A 23 11.30 17.90 -9.15
C VAL A 23 12.45 16.95 -8.81
N GLU A 24 12.43 16.42 -7.59
CA GLU A 24 13.34 15.37 -7.15
C GLU A 24 12.52 14.12 -6.78
N ILE A 25 12.89 12.97 -7.35
CA ILE A 25 12.33 11.66 -6.97
C ILE A 25 13.15 11.12 -5.82
N ILE A 26 12.48 10.86 -4.69
CA ILE A 26 13.14 10.49 -3.44
C ILE A 26 13.39 8.97 -3.43
N PRO A 27 14.64 8.50 -3.21
CA PRO A 27 14.91 7.09 -3.03
C PRO A 27 14.41 6.60 -1.65
N ASN A 28 14.02 5.33 -1.58
CA ASN A 28 13.72 4.67 -0.31
C ASN A 28 15.01 4.31 0.46
N GLU A 29 14.87 3.66 1.61
CA GLU A 29 15.99 3.27 2.47
C GLU A 29 17.00 2.31 1.82
N GLN A 30 16.62 1.64 0.73
CA GLN A 30 17.50 0.77 -0.06
C GLN A 30 18.14 1.48 -1.26
N GLY A 31 17.88 2.78 -1.44
CA GLY A 31 18.34 3.56 -2.59
C GLY A 31 17.45 3.45 -3.83
N ASN A 32 16.33 2.72 -3.77
CA ASN A 32 15.43 2.53 -4.91
C ASN A 32 14.47 3.72 -5.05
N ARG A 33 14.30 4.24 -6.27
CA ARG A 33 13.32 5.30 -6.59
C ARG A 33 11.89 4.81 -6.81
N ALA A 34 11.65 3.52 -6.60
CA ALA A 34 10.34 2.89 -6.71
C ALA A 34 10.24 1.81 -5.64
N THR A 35 9.26 1.95 -4.75
CA THR A 35 9.04 1.00 -3.66
C THR A 35 7.91 0.06 -4.03
N PRO A 36 8.07 -1.27 -3.94
CA PRO A 36 6.99 -2.21 -4.21
C PRO A 36 5.74 -1.92 -3.36
N CYS A 37 4.55 -2.00 -3.94
CA CYS A 37 3.28 -1.96 -3.21
C CYS A 37 2.98 -3.34 -2.60
N PHE A 38 3.89 -3.79 -1.74
CA PHE A 38 3.81 -5.05 -1.01
C PHE A 38 3.72 -4.75 0.47
N VAL A 39 2.85 -5.46 1.16
CA VAL A 39 2.75 -5.48 2.63
C VAL A 39 2.76 -6.94 3.06
N ALA A 40 3.53 -7.26 4.08
CA ALA A 40 3.50 -8.58 4.67
C ALA A 40 3.43 -8.48 6.18
N TYR A 41 2.78 -9.46 6.79
CA TYR A 41 2.81 -9.67 8.22
C TYR A 41 3.54 -10.97 8.52
N THR A 42 4.41 -10.92 9.52
CA THR A 42 5.00 -12.09 10.18
C THR A 42 4.45 -12.15 11.61
N ASP A 43 4.82 -13.19 12.35
CA ASP A 43 4.38 -13.32 13.75
C ASP A 43 4.98 -12.23 14.67
N SER A 44 6.02 -11.53 14.21
CA SER A 44 6.74 -10.53 15.01
C SER A 44 6.66 -9.10 14.46
N GLU A 45 6.49 -8.93 13.16
CA GLU A 45 6.60 -7.61 12.54
C GLU A 45 5.76 -7.46 11.27
N ARG A 46 5.65 -6.21 10.83
CA ARG A 46 5.01 -5.82 9.58
C ARG A 46 6.05 -5.30 8.61
N LEU A 47 6.15 -5.94 7.46
CA LEU A 47 7.07 -5.58 6.39
C LEU A 47 6.32 -4.82 5.30
N ILE A 48 6.97 -3.81 4.73
CA ILE A 48 6.41 -2.99 3.64
C ILE A 48 7.49 -2.79 2.58
N GLY A 49 7.10 -2.76 1.30
CA GLY A 49 8.03 -2.44 0.22
C GLY A 49 8.93 -3.62 -0.17
N ASP A 50 10.22 -3.32 -0.35
CA ASP A 50 11.23 -4.29 -0.80
C ASP A 50 11.33 -5.48 0.18
N ALA A 51 11.27 -5.23 1.49
CA ALA A 51 11.31 -6.30 2.50
C ALA A 51 10.13 -7.28 2.36
N ALA A 52 8.90 -6.77 2.19
CA ALA A 52 7.72 -7.60 2.01
C ALA A 52 7.79 -8.40 0.69
N LYS A 53 8.25 -7.77 -0.40
CA LYS A 53 8.40 -8.41 -1.70
C LYS A 53 9.44 -9.54 -1.67
N ASN A 54 10.56 -9.35 -1.01
CA ASN A 54 11.66 -10.33 -0.97
C ASN A 54 11.27 -11.65 -0.30
N GLN A 55 10.37 -11.61 0.68
CA GLN A 55 9.90 -12.80 1.40
C GLN A 55 8.58 -13.39 0.88
N ALA A 56 7.99 -12.79 -0.16
CA ALA A 56 6.67 -13.18 -0.67
C ALA A 56 6.55 -14.65 -1.04
N ALA A 57 7.63 -15.26 -1.56
CA ALA A 57 7.65 -16.68 -1.92
C ALA A 57 7.68 -17.62 -0.70
N MET A 58 8.20 -17.17 0.45
CA MET A 58 8.30 -17.95 1.69
C MET A 58 7.06 -17.80 2.57
N ASN A 59 6.36 -16.66 2.46
CA ASN A 59 5.18 -16.33 3.25
C ASN A 59 4.03 -15.82 2.37
N PRO A 60 3.57 -16.60 1.38
CA PRO A 60 2.62 -16.12 0.38
C PRO A 60 1.24 -15.79 0.98
N LYS A 61 0.81 -16.53 2.02
CA LYS A 61 -0.48 -16.33 2.69
C LYS A 61 -0.58 -15.02 3.45
N ASN A 62 0.54 -14.54 4.02
CA ASN A 62 0.57 -13.30 4.79
C ASN A 62 1.28 -12.17 4.05
N THR A 63 1.38 -12.26 2.72
CA THR A 63 1.92 -11.21 1.87
C THR A 63 0.88 -10.77 0.86
N VAL A 64 0.59 -9.47 0.85
CA VAL A 64 -0.38 -8.83 -0.04
C VAL A 64 0.32 -7.85 -0.96
N PHE A 65 -0.12 -7.80 -2.21
CA PHE A 65 0.27 -6.80 -3.21
C PHE A 65 -0.95 -6.44 -4.07
N ASN A 66 -0.83 -5.65 -5.14
CA ASN A 66 -1.96 -5.27 -6.02
C ASN A 66 -3.21 -4.68 -5.30
N ILE A 67 -3.06 -4.20 -4.06
CA ILE A 67 -4.19 -3.81 -3.21
C ILE A 67 -5.04 -2.68 -3.82
N LYS A 68 -4.41 -1.83 -4.65
CA LYS A 68 -5.09 -0.76 -5.40
C LYS A 68 -6.21 -1.26 -6.30
N ARG A 69 -6.24 -2.57 -6.63
CA ARG A 69 -7.33 -3.18 -7.38
C ARG A 69 -8.57 -3.43 -6.53
N LEU A 70 -8.44 -3.51 -5.20
CA LEU A 70 -9.52 -3.76 -4.24
C LEU A 70 -10.04 -2.47 -3.57
N ILE A 71 -9.25 -1.40 -3.53
CA ILE A 71 -9.63 -0.15 -2.86
C ILE A 71 -10.96 0.42 -3.38
N GLY A 72 -11.87 0.77 -2.45
CA GLY A 72 -13.21 1.26 -2.75
C GLY A 72 -14.12 0.28 -3.51
N ARG A 73 -13.77 -1.02 -3.60
CA ARG A 73 -14.67 -2.05 -4.14
C ARG A 73 -15.58 -2.61 -3.05
N ASN A 74 -16.76 -3.05 -3.46
CA ASN A 74 -17.77 -3.63 -2.58
C ASN A 74 -17.54 -5.14 -2.41
N CYS A 75 -17.82 -5.66 -1.21
CA CYS A 75 -17.83 -7.07 -0.88
C CYS A 75 -18.87 -7.92 -1.62
N TYR A 76 -19.81 -7.32 -2.35
CA TYR A 76 -20.80 -8.01 -3.18
C TYR A 76 -20.51 -7.90 -4.69
N ASP A 77 -19.36 -7.38 -5.09
CA ASP A 77 -18.95 -7.29 -6.50
C ASP A 77 -18.43 -8.66 -6.99
N GLU A 78 -19.26 -9.43 -7.69
CA GLU A 78 -18.89 -10.72 -8.28
C GLU A 78 -17.66 -10.63 -9.19
N LYS A 79 -17.52 -9.52 -9.92
CA LYS A 79 -16.37 -9.30 -10.80
C LYS A 79 -15.08 -9.09 -10.00
N MET A 80 -15.17 -8.47 -8.81
CA MET A 80 -14.02 -8.38 -7.90
C MET A 80 -13.56 -9.76 -7.45
N PHE A 81 -14.47 -10.67 -7.09
CA PHE A 81 -14.09 -12.03 -6.70
C PHE A 81 -13.49 -12.82 -7.86
N GLN A 82 -13.98 -12.64 -9.08
CA GLN A 82 -13.37 -13.26 -10.27
C GLN A 82 -11.98 -12.70 -10.53
N ASP A 83 -11.81 -11.37 -10.51
CA ASP A 83 -10.51 -10.70 -10.67
C ASP A 83 -9.51 -11.24 -9.63
N VAL A 84 -9.90 -11.39 -8.36
CA VAL A 84 -9.04 -11.90 -7.28
C VAL A 84 -8.63 -13.35 -7.52
N LYS A 85 -9.55 -14.23 -7.96
CA LYS A 85 -9.23 -15.63 -8.29
C LYS A 85 -8.24 -15.73 -9.45
N ASP A 86 -8.35 -14.84 -10.43
CA ASP A 86 -7.47 -14.81 -11.59
C ASP A 86 -6.08 -14.23 -11.25
N TRP A 87 -5.94 -13.51 -10.13
CA TRP A 87 -4.65 -13.14 -9.57
C TRP A 87 -4.08 -14.34 -8.80
N SER A 88 -3.64 -15.36 -9.53
CA SER A 88 -3.03 -16.62 -9.05
C SER A 88 -1.88 -16.51 -8.03
N ALA A 89 -1.52 -15.29 -7.61
CA ALA A 89 -0.49 -15.01 -6.62
C ALA A 89 -1.04 -14.29 -5.36
N PHE A 90 -2.37 -14.12 -5.23
CA PHE A 90 -3.03 -13.73 -3.99
C PHE A 90 -3.40 -14.97 -3.18
N ASP A 91 -2.48 -15.46 -2.35
CA ASP A 91 -2.81 -16.49 -1.35
C ASP A 91 -3.46 -15.90 -0.09
N ALA A 92 -3.41 -14.56 0.07
CA ALA A 92 -4.11 -13.88 1.14
C ALA A 92 -5.63 -14.01 0.93
N ALA A 93 -6.32 -14.59 1.91
CA ALA A 93 -7.75 -14.81 1.82
C ALA A 93 -8.49 -13.47 1.83
N VAL A 94 -9.07 -13.07 0.69
CA VAL A 94 -9.95 -11.91 0.64
C VAL A 94 -11.33 -12.32 1.18
N VAL A 95 -11.74 -11.72 2.29
CA VAL A 95 -13.04 -11.94 2.93
C VAL A 95 -13.80 -10.63 2.94
N CYS A 96 -14.93 -10.55 2.23
CA CYS A 96 -15.78 -9.36 2.23
C CYS A 96 -15.02 -8.07 1.85
N ALA A 97 -14.24 -8.11 0.76
CA ALA A 97 -13.36 -7.03 0.31
C ALA A 97 -12.24 -6.60 1.30
N ARG A 98 -12.04 -7.35 2.39
CA ARG A 98 -10.91 -7.18 3.32
C ARG A 98 -9.88 -8.28 3.10
N VAL A 99 -8.63 -7.97 3.42
CA VAL A 99 -7.52 -8.93 3.36
C VAL A 99 -7.39 -9.59 4.73
N LYS A 100 -7.42 -10.92 4.75
CA LYS A 100 -7.23 -11.71 5.95
C LYS A 100 -5.79 -12.23 6.01
N PHE A 101 -5.12 -11.97 7.12
CA PHE A 101 -3.84 -12.56 7.47
C PHE A 101 -4.04 -13.71 8.46
N ASP A 102 -3.32 -14.80 8.26
CA ASP A 102 -3.32 -16.01 9.09
C ASP A 102 -2.01 -16.03 9.88
N LEU A 103 -2.03 -15.36 11.03
CA LEU A 103 -0.88 -15.17 11.91
C LEU A 103 -1.02 -16.07 13.14
N ASP A 104 0.07 -16.69 13.58
CA ASP A 104 0.08 -17.50 14.80
C ASP A 104 0.28 -16.58 16.02
N LEU A 105 -0.62 -15.62 16.16
CA LEU A 105 -0.68 -14.74 17.32
C LEU A 105 -1.27 -15.54 18.48
N LYS A 106 -0.74 -15.34 19.69
CA LYS A 106 -1.12 -16.10 20.89
C LYS A 106 -2.62 -16.11 21.24
N ASP A 107 -3.40 -15.26 20.58
CA ASP A 107 -4.85 -15.29 20.54
C ASP A 107 -5.25 -15.49 19.07
N GLU A 108 -6.03 -16.55 18.76
CA GLU A 108 -6.41 -17.02 17.41
C GLU A 108 -7.24 -16.03 16.55
N GLU A 109 -7.01 -14.72 16.67
CA GLU A 109 -7.65 -13.72 15.84
C GLU A 109 -6.95 -13.55 14.50
N LYS A 110 -7.66 -13.98 13.46
CA LYS A 110 -7.36 -13.65 12.06
C LYS A 110 -7.45 -12.14 11.88
N LEU A 111 -6.33 -11.51 11.55
CA LEU A 111 -6.26 -10.08 11.31
C LEU A 111 -6.95 -9.76 9.97
N LEU A 112 -8.05 -9.00 10.03
CA LEU A 112 -8.80 -8.52 8.87
C LEU A 112 -8.50 -7.04 8.66
N ILE A 113 -7.89 -6.72 7.52
CA ILE A 113 -7.46 -5.35 7.19
C ILE A 113 -8.16 -4.89 5.92
N SER A 114 -8.66 -3.66 5.91
CA SER A 114 -9.24 -3.06 4.72
C SER A 114 -8.18 -2.71 3.65
N PRO A 115 -8.57 -2.64 2.35
CA PRO A 115 -7.67 -2.17 1.31
C PRO A 115 -7.12 -0.75 1.53
N GLU A 116 -7.91 0.10 2.18
CA GLU A 116 -7.55 1.46 2.58
C GLU A 116 -6.42 1.44 3.62
N GLU A 117 -6.55 0.61 4.66
CA GLU A 117 -5.50 0.44 5.67
C GLU A 117 -4.23 -0.17 5.07
N ILE A 118 -4.32 -1.18 4.19
CA ILE A 118 -3.12 -1.71 3.52
C ILE A 118 -2.47 -0.63 2.63
N SER A 119 -3.27 0.19 1.95
CA SER A 119 -2.75 1.29 1.14
C SER A 119 -2.11 2.39 1.99
N SER A 120 -2.65 2.66 3.19
CA SER A 120 -2.08 3.64 4.12
C SER A 120 -0.69 3.24 4.60
N LEU A 121 -0.41 1.95 4.76
CA LEU A 121 0.92 1.44 5.08
C LEU A 121 1.95 1.77 3.98
N VAL A 122 1.56 1.62 2.71
CA VAL A 122 2.42 2.02 1.59
C VAL A 122 2.64 3.53 1.59
N LEU A 123 1.61 4.32 1.88
CA LEU A 123 1.70 5.77 1.96
C LEU A 123 2.58 6.23 3.15
N ILE A 124 2.50 5.56 4.30
CA ILE A 124 3.38 5.80 5.46
C ILE A 124 4.83 5.56 5.03
N LYS A 125 5.11 4.48 4.31
CA LYS A 125 6.46 4.22 3.80
C LYS A 125 6.97 5.31 2.85
N MET A 126 6.10 5.89 2.05
CA MET A 126 6.43 7.02 1.17
C MET A 126 6.70 8.31 1.96
N LYS A 127 5.90 8.57 3.01
CA LYS A 127 6.09 9.67 3.94
C LYS A 127 7.42 9.53 4.69
N GLU A 128 7.71 8.36 5.26
CA GLU A 128 8.97 8.08 5.95
C GLU A 128 10.19 8.32 5.06
N ALA A 129 10.17 7.84 3.81
CA ALA A 129 11.24 8.09 2.85
C ALA A 129 11.43 9.60 2.57
N ALA A 130 10.34 10.35 2.43
CA ALA A 130 10.40 11.78 2.24
C ALA A 130 10.90 12.52 3.49
N GLU A 131 10.44 12.16 4.68
CA GLU A 131 10.86 12.77 5.94
C GLU A 131 12.35 12.51 6.22
N ALA A 132 12.84 11.30 5.95
CA ALA A 132 14.25 10.96 6.05
C ALA A 132 15.11 11.78 5.06
N TYR A 133 14.62 11.98 3.83
CA TYR A 133 15.31 12.79 2.83
C TYR A 133 15.32 14.29 3.14
N LEU A 134 14.21 14.82 3.65
CA LEU A 134 14.01 16.25 3.92
C LEU A 134 14.50 16.67 5.32
N GLY A 135 14.67 15.73 6.24
CA GLY A 135 15.05 16.00 7.64
C GLY A 135 13.95 16.71 8.44
N THR A 136 12.67 16.59 8.02
CA THR A 136 11.54 17.26 8.64
C THR A 136 10.24 16.50 8.42
N THR A 137 9.24 16.73 9.28
CA THR A 137 7.92 16.10 9.17
C THR A 137 7.13 16.62 7.98
N VAL A 138 6.49 15.71 7.25
CA VAL A 138 5.62 16.03 6.10
C VAL A 138 4.17 15.81 6.49
N LYS A 139 3.34 16.85 6.30
CA LYS A 139 1.90 16.81 6.63
C LYS A 139 0.99 16.89 5.41
N ASP A 140 1.49 17.46 4.31
CA ASP A 140 0.71 17.71 3.11
C ASP A 140 1.18 16.82 1.96
N ALA A 141 0.25 16.15 1.30
CA ALA A 141 0.55 15.29 0.16
C ALA A 141 -0.51 15.38 -0.93
N VAL A 142 -0.08 15.23 -2.18
CA VAL A 142 -0.95 14.98 -3.34
C VAL A 142 -0.78 13.53 -3.76
N ILE A 143 -1.85 12.74 -3.74
CA ILE A 143 -1.83 11.30 -4.05
C ILE A 143 -2.51 11.04 -5.40
N THR A 144 -1.86 10.28 -6.28
CA THR A 144 -2.41 9.96 -7.62
C THR A 144 -3.47 8.85 -7.58
N VAL A 145 -4.47 8.98 -8.45
CA VAL A 145 -5.47 7.93 -8.74
C VAL A 145 -5.66 7.78 -10.24
N PRO A 146 -5.99 6.58 -10.75
CA PRO A 146 -6.33 6.40 -12.16
C PRO A 146 -7.50 7.30 -12.58
N ALA A 147 -7.48 7.77 -13.83
CA ALA A 147 -8.54 8.63 -14.35
C ALA A 147 -9.93 7.98 -14.28
N TYR A 148 -10.00 6.66 -14.45
CA TYR A 148 -11.24 5.87 -14.41
C TYR A 148 -11.74 5.55 -12.99
N PHE A 149 -11.04 5.95 -11.93
CA PHE A 149 -11.53 5.75 -10.56
C PHE A 149 -12.84 6.52 -10.34
N LYS A 150 -13.83 5.83 -9.79
CA LYS A 150 -15.10 6.41 -9.33
C LYS A 150 -14.91 7.12 -8.00
N ASP A 151 -15.87 7.95 -7.61
CA ASP A 151 -15.82 8.76 -6.38
C ASP A 151 -15.54 7.94 -5.14
N VAL A 152 -16.15 6.75 -5.02
CA VAL A 152 -15.89 5.83 -3.89
C VAL A 152 -14.43 5.39 -3.78
N GLN A 153 -13.75 5.14 -4.90
CA GLN A 153 -12.33 4.72 -4.91
C GLN A 153 -11.40 5.91 -4.67
N ARG A 154 -11.79 7.10 -5.15
CA ARG A 154 -11.09 8.36 -4.87
C ARG A 154 -11.15 8.69 -3.39
N GLN A 155 -12.33 8.59 -2.78
CA GLN A 155 -12.54 8.82 -1.36
C GLN A 155 -11.76 7.79 -0.53
N ALA A 156 -11.84 6.51 -0.87
CA ALA A 156 -11.06 5.47 -0.20
C ALA A 156 -9.54 5.70 -0.27
N THR A 157 -9.02 6.16 -1.42
CA THR A 157 -7.59 6.54 -1.55
C THR A 157 -7.25 7.76 -0.69
N LYS A 158 -8.18 8.72 -0.58
CA LYS A 158 -8.01 9.90 0.29
C LYS A 158 -8.02 9.51 1.77
N ASP A 159 -8.91 8.60 2.18
CA ASP A 159 -9.00 8.08 3.54
C ASP A 159 -7.72 7.31 3.92
N ALA A 160 -7.19 6.51 3.00
CA ALA A 160 -5.88 5.87 3.16
C ALA A 160 -4.73 6.89 3.35
N GLY A 161 -4.87 8.10 2.79
CA GLY A 161 -3.89 9.18 2.89
C GLY A 161 -3.99 10.05 4.14
N ALA A 162 -4.91 9.78 5.06
CA ALA A 162 -5.04 10.49 6.32
C ALA A 162 -3.98 10.05 7.36
N ILE A 163 -2.69 10.14 7.00
CA ILE A 163 -1.51 9.59 7.71
C ILE A 163 -0.54 10.63 8.30
#